data_AF-A0A2E0QUK3-F1
#
_entry.id   AF-A0A2E0QUK3-F1
#
_cell.length_a   1.000
_cell.length_b   1.000
_cell.length_c   1.000
_cell.angle_alpha   90.00
_cell.angle_beta   90.00
_cell.angle_gamma   90.00
#
_symmetry.space_group_name_H-M   'P 1'
#
loop_
_entity.id
_entity.type
_entity.pdbx_description
1 polymer ?
#
loop_
_entity_poly.entity_id
_entity_poly.type
_entity_poly.pdbx_seq_one_letter_code
_entity_poly.pdbx_strand_id
1 'polypeptide(L)'
;MRRLPADRNSTSGMSLVEVLIVVAVIGVIAALAIPTISRINESSKKASALANAQNVAKLSAALSSFGVAHVIPDSMGGVEATARLLREGVVITEGPMTGEKMSLDALDDPAITELSEYLDIQYGESELMLIFIPPGDLETILFLRDVSAMFAVVFPGK
;
A
#
# COMPACT_ATOMS: atom_id res chain seq x y z
N MET A 1 -61.24 52.35 -24.37
CA MET A 1 -60.06 52.11 -23.51
C MET A 1 -60.25 50.79 -22.76
N ARG A 2 -59.47 49.75 -23.07
CA ARG A 2 -59.57 48.41 -22.47
C ARG A 2 -58.50 48.29 -21.38
N ARG A 3 -58.88 48.13 -20.11
CA ARG A 3 -57.92 47.92 -19.02
C ARG A 3 -57.52 46.44 -18.98
N LEU A 4 -56.21 46.16 -18.98
CA LEU A 4 -55.66 44.83 -18.79
C LEU A 4 -55.66 44.49 -17.29
N PRO A 5 -56.06 43.28 -16.88
CA PRO A 5 -56.00 42.86 -15.48
C PRO A 5 -54.54 42.71 -15.03
N ALA A 6 -54.23 43.23 -13.85
CA ALA A 6 -52.92 43.07 -13.21
C ALA A 6 -52.74 41.63 -12.75
N ASP A 7 -51.66 41.00 -13.21
CA ASP A 7 -51.26 39.66 -12.83
C ASP A 7 -50.86 39.66 -11.35
N ARG A 8 -51.63 38.95 -10.51
CA ARG A 8 -51.38 38.86 -9.08
C ARG A 8 -50.31 37.80 -8.86
N ASN A 9 -49.05 38.23 -8.88
CA ASN A 9 -47.93 37.37 -8.54
C ASN A 9 -48.06 36.94 -7.06
N SER A 10 -48.49 35.70 -6.83
CA SER A 10 -48.61 35.11 -5.50
C SER A 10 -47.23 34.77 -4.96
N THR A 11 -46.60 35.73 -4.28
CA THR A 11 -45.41 35.46 -3.47
C THR A 11 -45.83 34.65 -2.25
N SER A 12 -45.77 33.32 -2.36
CA SER A 12 -45.87 32.39 -1.24
C SER A 12 -44.57 32.43 -0.43
N GLY A 13 -44.65 32.92 0.82
CA GLY A 13 -43.55 32.86 1.77
C GLY A 13 -43.40 31.47 2.38
N MET A 14 -42.17 31.02 2.58
CA MET A 14 -41.85 29.75 3.26
C MET A 14 -42.22 29.84 4.74
N SER A 15 -42.82 28.78 5.30
CA SER A 15 -43.14 28.75 6.73
C SER A 15 -41.88 28.50 7.57
N LEU A 16 -41.79 29.12 8.75
CA LEU A 16 -40.72 28.84 9.72
C LEU A 16 -40.68 27.36 10.12
N VAL A 17 -41.85 26.71 10.23
CA VAL A 17 -41.97 25.28 10.54
C VAL A 17 -41.37 24.43 9.42
N GLU A 18 -41.53 24.87 8.18
CA GLU A 18 -41.03 24.19 6.99
C GLU A 18 -39.50 24.22 6.96
N VAL A 19 -38.88 25.35 7.29
CA VAL A 19 -37.42 25.44 7.43
C VAL A 19 -36.90 24.63 8.62
N LEU A 20 -37.62 24.65 9.76
CA LEU A 20 -37.22 23.91 10.97
C LEU A 20 -37.19 22.40 10.75
N ILE A 21 -38.20 21.84 10.07
CA ILE A 21 -38.25 20.40 9.83
C ILE A 21 -37.17 19.96 8.85
N VAL A 22 -36.84 20.80 7.86
CA VAL A 22 -35.79 20.51 6.87
C VAL A 22 -34.43 20.43 7.53
N VAL A 23 -34.06 21.39 8.37
CA VAL A 23 -32.77 21.34 9.08
C VAL A 23 -32.71 20.20 10.09
N ALA A 24 -33.84 19.84 10.70
CA ALA A 24 -33.92 18.69 11.60
C ALA A 24 -33.66 17.36 10.86
N VAL A 25 -34.28 17.15 9.69
CA VAL A 25 -34.10 15.93 8.89
C VAL A 25 -32.69 15.86 8.31
N ILE A 26 -32.16 16.97 7.76
CA ILE A 26 -30.78 17.02 7.24
C ILE A 26 -29.77 16.72 8.36
N GLY A 27 -30.01 17.24 9.57
CA GLY A 27 -29.15 16.98 10.73
C GLY A 27 -29.08 15.51 11.13
N VAL A 28 -30.23 14.80 11.11
CA VAL A 28 -30.28 13.35 11.40
C VAL A 28 -29.57 12.55 10.33
N ILE A 29 -29.81 12.85 9.04
CA ILE A 29 -29.16 12.15 7.93
C ILE A 29 -27.64 12.38 7.98
N ALA A 30 -27.18 13.61 8.22
CA ALA A 30 -25.77 13.94 8.31
C ALA A 30 -25.08 13.21 9.48
N ALA A 31 -25.76 13.09 10.63
CA ALA A 31 -25.21 12.37 11.79
C ALA A 31 -25.02 10.87 11.53
N LEU A 32 -25.91 10.23 10.76
CA LEU A 32 -25.82 8.80 10.44
C LEU A 32 -24.88 8.50 9.27
N ALA A 33 -24.64 9.46 8.36
CA ALA A 33 -23.87 9.23 7.14
C ALA A 33 -22.33 9.32 7.33
N ILE A 34 -21.86 10.02 8.36
CA ILE A 34 -20.42 10.29 8.59
C ILE A 34 -19.59 9.13 9.22
N PRO A 35 -20.12 8.17 10.01
CA PRO A 35 -19.31 7.45 11.00
C PRO A 35 -18.27 6.45 10.45
N THR A 36 -18.18 6.21 9.13
CA THR A 36 -17.53 5.01 8.59
C THR A 36 -16.28 5.24 7.76
N ILE A 37 -15.75 6.46 7.65
CA ILE A 37 -14.59 6.74 6.79
C ILE A 37 -13.28 6.17 7.38
N SER A 38 -13.14 6.16 8.72
CA SER A 38 -11.87 5.79 9.37
C SER A 38 -11.47 4.32 9.15
N ARG A 39 -12.40 3.37 9.33
CA ARG A 39 -12.13 1.93 9.18
C ARG A 39 -11.85 1.49 7.74
N ILE A 40 -12.51 2.12 6.77
CA ILE A 40 -12.32 1.82 5.34
C ILE A 40 -10.92 2.26 4.88
N ASN A 41 -10.43 3.39 5.40
CA ASN A 41 -9.10 3.87 5.06
C ASN A 41 -8.01 2.96 5.62
N GLU A 42 -8.16 2.44 6.84
CA GLU A 42 -7.14 1.55 7.44
C GLU A 42 -7.04 0.21 6.71
N SER A 43 -8.17 -0.43 6.36
CA SER A 43 -8.14 -1.68 5.61
C SER A 43 -7.57 -1.51 4.20
N SER A 44 -7.87 -0.37 3.55
CA SER A 44 -7.33 -0.05 2.22
C SER A 44 -5.82 0.15 2.26
N LYS A 45 -5.29 0.83 3.28
CA LYS A 45 -3.83 0.99 3.48
C LYS A 45 -3.13 -0.35 3.65
N LYS A 46 -3.64 -1.21 4.53
CA LYS A 46 -3.09 -2.57 4.74
C LYS A 46 -3.09 -3.40 3.46
N ALA A 47 -4.18 -3.34 2.69
CA ALA A 47 -4.26 -4.04 1.41
C ALA A 47 -3.23 -3.50 0.40
N SER A 48 -3.05 -2.19 0.32
CA SER A 48 -2.03 -1.57 -0.53
C SER A 48 -0.61 -1.95 -0.12
N ALA A 49 -0.30 -1.92 1.19
CA ALA A 49 1.00 -2.31 1.72
C ALA A 49 1.33 -3.78 1.39
N LEU A 50 0.35 -4.68 1.54
CA LEU A 50 0.50 -6.09 1.17
C LEU A 50 0.81 -6.27 -0.33
N ALA A 51 0.06 -5.58 -1.20
CA ALA A 51 0.27 -5.65 -2.64
C ALA A 51 1.64 -5.09 -3.04
N ASN A 52 2.04 -3.97 -2.43
CA ASN A 52 3.34 -3.36 -2.67
C ASN A 52 4.49 -4.27 -2.21
N ALA A 53 4.39 -4.88 -1.03
CA ALA A 53 5.37 -5.85 -0.54
C ALA A 53 5.52 -7.04 -1.49
N GLN A 54 4.41 -7.60 -1.99
CA GLN A 54 4.45 -8.68 -2.98
C GLN A 54 5.13 -8.25 -4.29
N ASN A 55 4.87 -7.04 -4.77
CA ASN A 55 5.49 -6.54 -6.00
C ASN A 55 7.01 -6.33 -5.81
N VAL A 56 7.42 -5.79 -4.66
CA VAL A 56 8.82 -5.64 -4.27
C VAL A 56 9.52 -6.99 -4.22
N ALA A 57 8.94 -7.98 -3.52
CA ALA A 57 9.53 -9.31 -3.42
C ALA A 57 9.62 -10.02 -4.79
N LYS A 58 8.61 -9.88 -5.66
CA LYS A 58 8.64 -10.44 -7.03
C LYS A 58 9.75 -9.82 -7.87
N LEU A 59 9.91 -8.51 -7.83
CA LEU A 59 10.99 -7.84 -8.56
C LEU A 59 12.35 -8.24 -8.00
N SER A 60 12.49 -8.30 -6.68
CA SER A 60 13.70 -8.74 -6.02
C SER A 60 14.09 -10.16 -6.44
N ALA A 61 13.16 -11.10 -6.41
CA ALA A 61 13.39 -12.48 -6.85
C ALA A 61 13.78 -12.56 -8.34
N ALA A 62 13.18 -11.73 -9.19
CA ALA A 62 13.56 -11.63 -10.61
C ALA A 62 15.01 -11.13 -10.76
N LEU A 63 15.41 -10.08 -10.04
CA LEU A 63 16.78 -9.56 -10.06
C LEU A 63 17.80 -10.60 -9.57
N SER A 64 17.51 -11.31 -8.49
CA SER A 64 18.37 -12.41 -8.01
C SER A 64 18.48 -13.54 -9.03
N SER A 65 17.41 -13.85 -9.78
CA SER A 65 17.48 -14.84 -10.87
C SER A 65 18.41 -14.42 -12.03
N PHE A 66 18.67 -13.12 -12.16
CA PHE A 66 19.65 -12.56 -13.10
C PHE A 66 21.04 -12.37 -12.47
N GLY A 67 21.26 -12.83 -11.24
CA GLY A 67 22.54 -12.68 -10.53
C GLY A 67 22.82 -11.24 -10.06
N VAL A 68 21.80 -10.39 -9.97
CA VAL A 68 21.96 -8.98 -9.59
C VAL A 68 21.83 -8.82 -8.08
N ALA A 69 22.96 -8.61 -7.41
CA ALA A 69 22.99 -8.25 -6.00
C ALA A 69 22.38 -6.84 -5.78
N HIS A 70 21.22 -6.79 -5.15
CA HIS A 70 20.46 -5.55 -4.93
C HIS A 70 19.87 -5.42 -3.52
N VAL A 71 19.83 -6.52 -2.75
CA VAL A 71 19.32 -6.52 -1.38
C VAL A 71 20.36 -5.89 -0.46
N ILE A 72 19.93 -4.86 0.28
CA ILE A 72 20.76 -4.11 1.21
C ILE A 72 20.58 -4.73 2.61
N PRO A 73 21.65 -5.12 3.32
CA PRO A 73 21.54 -5.73 4.64
C PRO A 73 20.99 -4.75 5.69
N ASP A 74 20.45 -5.28 6.78
CA ASP A 74 19.83 -4.48 7.86
C ASP A 74 20.80 -3.46 8.48
N SER A 75 22.10 -3.79 8.50
CA SER A 75 23.16 -2.89 8.96
C SER A 75 23.33 -1.64 8.09
N MET A 76 22.79 -1.63 6.88
CA MET A 76 22.86 -0.55 5.89
C MET A 76 21.48 0.01 5.52
N GLY A 77 20.45 -0.28 6.31
CA GLY A 77 19.08 0.21 6.09
C GLY A 77 18.08 -0.83 5.57
N GLY A 78 18.53 -2.08 5.36
CA GLY A 78 17.67 -3.25 5.23
C GLY A 78 16.62 -3.16 4.13
N VAL A 79 15.42 -3.64 4.47
CA VAL A 79 14.26 -3.70 3.60
C VAL A 79 13.90 -2.33 3.01
N GLU A 80 13.89 -1.26 3.82
CA GLU A 80 13.51 0.07 3.36
C GLU A 80 14.50 0.63 2.35
N ALA A 81 15.80 0.47 2.62
CA ALA A 81 16.85 0.89 1.69
C ALA A 81 16.76 0.08 0.38
N THR A 82 16.51 -1.23 0.48
CA THR A 82 16.31 -2.10 -0.69
C THR A 82 15.10 -1.65 -1.51
N ALA A 83 13.96 -1.35 -0.88
CA ALA A 83 12.76 -0.87 -1.56
C ALA A 83 12.98 0.49 -2.24
N ARG A 84 13.75 1.40 -1.61
CA ARG A 84 14.14 2.68 -2.22
C ARG A 84 15.01 2.48 -3.46
N LEU A 85 15.98 1.56 -3.39
CA LEU A 85 16.83 1.19 -4.52
C LEU A 85 16.01 0.57 -5.66
N LEU A 86 15.02 -0.28 -5.35
CA LEU A 86 14.11 -0.85 -6.35
C LEU A 86 13.16 0.17 -6.96
N ARG A 87 12.79 1.21 -6.21
CA ARG A 87 12.06 2.37 -6.76
C ARG A 87 12.94 3.19 -7.70
N GLU A 88 14.18 3.47 -7.31
CA GLU A 88 15.13 4.20 -8.16
C GLU A 88 15.51 3.41 -9.42
N GLY A 89 15.51 2.09 -9.30
CA GLY A 89 15.64 1.10 -10.34
C GLY A 89 17.04 0.53 -10.49
N VAL A 90 17.09 -0.76 -10.81
CA VAL A 90 18.30 -1.57 -10.86
C VAL A 90 18.55 -2.00 -12.30
N VAL A 91 19.79 -1.84 -12.75
CA VAL A 91 20.21 -2.28 -14.09
C VAL A 91 20.67 -3.72 -14.03
N ILE A 92 20.17 -4.55 -14.94
CA ILE A 92 20.59 -5.93 -15.10
C ILE A 92 22.01 -5.94 -15.68
N THR A 93 22.95 -6.55 -14.96
CA THR A 93 24.37 -6.57 -15.35
C THR A 93 24.75 -7.81 -16.14
N GLU A 94 23.96 -8.88 -16.09
CA GLU A 94 24.28 -10.18 -16.68
C GLU A 94 23.08 -10.81 -17.42
N GLY A 95 23.37 -11.71 -18.37
CA GLY A 95 22.36 -12.48 -19.08
C GLY A 95 21.72 -11.78 -20.29
N PRO A 96 20.63 -12.33 -20.85
CA PRO A 96 20.02 -11.84 -22.10
C PRO A 96 19.32 -10.48 -21.96
N MET A 97 19.10 -10.01 -20.74
CA MET A 97 18.46 -8.72 -20.42
C MET A 97 19.47 -7.66 -19.94
N THR A 98 20.78 -7.88 -20.13
CA THR A 98 21.82 -6.92 -19.72
C THR A 98 21.54 -5.52 -20.28
N GLY A 99 21.65 -4.50 -19.41
CA GLY A 99 21.44 -3.09 -19.73
C GLY A 99 20.00 -2.62 -19.54
N GLU A 100 19.06 -3.52 -19.28
CA GLU A 100 17.68 -3.16 -18.97
C GLU A 100 17.57 -2.71 -17.50
N LYS A 101 16.78 -1.66 -17.26
CA LYS A 101 16.50 -1.12 -15.93
C LYS A 101 15.14 -1.62 -15.47
N MET A 102 15.08 -2.29 -14.32
CA MET A 102 13.84 -2.66 -13.67
C MET A 102 13.59 -1.76 -12.45
N SER A 103 12.41 -1.15 -12.37
CA SER A 103 12.03 -0.27 -11.26
C SER A 103 10.56 -0.45 -10.84
N LEU A 104 10.26 -0.02 -9.61
CA LEU A 104 8.90 0.12 -9.09
C LEU A 104 8.60 1.60 -8.83
N ASP A 105 8.23 2.32 -9.90
CA ASP A 105 8.05 3.78 -9.86
C ASP A 105 6.86 4.24 -9.00
N ALA A 106 5.92 3.35 -8.70
CA ALA A 106 4.69 3.66 -7.96
C ALA A 106 4.84 3.65 -6.42
N LEU A 107 6.06 3.50 -5.89
CA LEU A 107 6.30 3.44 -4.44
C LEU A 107 6.66 4.83 -3.87
N ASP A 108 5.81 5.36 -3.00
CA ASP A 108 6.11 6.54 -2.20
C ASP A 108 6.75 6.18 -0.84
N ASP A 109 7.35 7.16 -0.16
CA ASP A 109 8.07 6.91 1.10
C ASP A 109 7.18 6.31 2.21
N PRO A 110 5.92 6.76 2.41
CA PRO A 110 5.01 6.13 3.36
C PRO A 110 4.73 4.66 3.02
N ALA A 111 4.51 4.33 1.73
CA ALA A 111 4.30 2.95 1.33
C ALA A 111 5.51 2.06 1.60
N ILE A 112 6.74 2.59 1.49
CA ILE A 112 7.98 1.85 1.79
C ILE A 112 8.03 1.46 3.27
N THR A 113 7.65 2.35 4.18
CA THR A 113 7.58 2.03 5.61
C THR A 113 6.44 1.08 5.93
N GLU A 114 5.28 1.19 5.26
CA GLU A 114 4.16 0.27 5.49
C GLU A 114 4.42 -1.14 4.93
N LEU A 115 5.08 -1.27 3.78
CA LEU A 115 5.39 -2.57 3.17
C LEU A 115 6.54 -3.30 3.88
N SER A 116 7.41 -2.57 4.60
CA SER A 116 8.58 -3.18 5.25
C SER A 116 8.19 -4.13 6.39
N GLU A 117 6.99 -3.98 6.95
CA GLU A 117 6.42 -4.93 7.92
C GLU A 117 6.15 -6.32 7.32
N TYR A 118 5.95 -6.41 6.00
CA TYR A 118 5.64 -7.65 5.28
C TYR A 118 6.83 -8.22 4.52
N LEU A 119 8.02 -7.70 4.75
CA LEU A 119 9.25 -8.13 4.10
C LEU A 119 10.33 -8.42 5.14
N ASP A 120 11.13 -9.44 4.87
CA ASP A 120 12.29 -9.79 5.71
C ASP A 120 13.48 -10.12 4.82
N ILE A 121 14.68 -9.95 5.35
CA ILE A 121 15.91 -10.30 4.66
C ILE A 121 16.38 -11.65 5.17
N GLN A 122 16.45 -12.62 4.27
CA GLN A 122 17.13 -13.88 4.53
C GLN A 122 18.61 -13.75 4.20
N TYR A 123 19.43 -14.03 5.21
CA TYR A 123 20.87 -14.08 5.07
C TYR A 123 21.27 -15.48 4.65
N GLY A 124 21.57 -15.65 3.36
CA GLY A 124 22.18 -16.88 2.83
C GLY A 124 23.70 -16.83 2.92
N GLU A 125 24.34 -17.97 2.63
CA GLU A 125 25.80 -18.13 2.63
C GLU A 125 26.53 -17.29 1.57
N SER A 126 25.85 -16.90 0.49
CA SER A 126 26.46 -16.18 -0.64
C SER A 126 25.60 -15.05 -1.21
N GLU A 127 24.30 -15.00 -0.87
CA GLU A 127 23.39 -13.97 -1.35
C GLU A 127 22.36 -13.60 -0.27
N LEU A 128 21.95 -12.33 -0.28
CA LEU A 128 20.85 -11.83 0.53
C LEU A 128 19.57 -11.92 -0.29
N MET A 129 18.52 -12.52 0.27
CA MET A 129 17.23 -12.62 -0.40
C MET A 129 16.17 -11.84 0.35
N LEU A 130 15.40 -11.02 -0.38
CA LEU A 130 14.25 -10.34 0.18
C LEU A 130 13.02 -11.24 0.03
N ILE A 131 12.38 -11.56 1.15
CA ILE A 131 11.21 -12.45 1.16
C ILE A 131 9.95 -11.73 1.60
N PHE A 132 8.82 -12.18 1.08
CA PHE A 132 7.51 -11.72 1.50
C PHE A 132 6.98 -12.58 2.64
N ILE A 133 6.63 -11.94 3.75
CA ILE A 133 5.98 -12.57 4.91
C ILE A 133 4.52 -12.09 4.94
N PRO A 134 3.55 -12.95 4.62
CA PRO A 134 2.15 -12.58 4.71
C PRO A 134 1.74 -12.33 6.17
N PRO A 135 0.74 -11.46 6.42
CA PRO A 135 0.19 -11.29 7.75
C PRO A 135 -0.37 -12.63 8.24
N GLY A 136 0.13 -13.07 9.39
CA GLY A 136 -0.26 -14.32 10.05
C GLY A 136 -0.02 -14.21 11.55
N ASP A 137 -0.51 -15.19 12.32
CA ASP A 137 -0.27 -15.23 13.76
C ASP A 137 1.24 -15.24 14.05
N LEU A 138 1.65 -14.64 15.17
CA LEU A 138 3.05 -14.48 15.55
C LEU A 138 3.83 -15.80 15.49
N GLU A 139 3.20 -16.94 15.83
CA GLU A 139 3.81 -18.26 15.72
C GLU A 139 4.11 -18.67 14.28
N THR A 140 3.26 -18.30 13.33
CA THR A 140 3.52 -18.55 11.90
C THR A 140 4.68 -17.69 11.40
N ILE A 141 4.74 -16.43 11.85
CA ILE A 141 5.85 -15.53 11.50
C ILE A 141 7.16 -16.04 12.10
N LEU A 142 7.20 -16.36 13.40
CA LEU A 142 8.36 -16.94 14.07
C LEU A 142 8.79 -18.27 13.43
N PHE A 143 7.83 -19.15 13.12
CA PHE A 143 8.10 -20.40 12.42
C PHE A 143 8.70 -20.17 11.02
N LEU A 144 8.16 -19.25 10.23
CA LEU A 144 8.70 -18.94 8.90
C LEU A 144 10.11 -18.34 8.99
N ARG A 145 10.40 -17.53 10.02
CA ARG A 145 11.74 -16.99 10.28
C ARG A 145 12.73 -18.08 10.69
N ASP A 146 12.33 -18.99 11.59
CA ASP A 146 13.17 -20.12 11.99
C ASP A 146 13.38 -21.13 10.86
N VAL A 147 12.34 -21.45 10.08
CA VAL A 147 12.44 -22.35 8.92
C VAL A 147 13.33 -21.74 7.84
N SER A 148 13.20 -20.44 7.58
CA SER A 148 14.10 -19.70 6.71
C SER A 148 15.56 -19.81 7.18
N ALA A 149 15.84 -19.50 8.44
CA ALA A 149 17.17 -19.61 9.01
C ALA A 149 17.68 -21.07 8.96
N MET A 150 16.81 -22.05 9.17
CA MET A 150 17.15 -23.46 9.09
C MET A 150 17.42 -23.92 7.65
N PHE A 151 16.69 -23.43 6.65
CA PHE A 151 16.98 -23.73 5.23
C PHE A 151 18.30 -23.10 4.76
N ALA A 152 18.61 -21.88 5.21
CA ALA A 152 19.89 -21.23 4.95
C ALA A 152 21.08 -22.03 5.52
N VAL A 153 20.90 -22.70 6.66
CA VAL A 153 21.91 -23.56 7.29
C VAL A 153 21.97 -24.96 6.66
N VAL A 154 20.85 -25.51 6.17
CA VAL A 154 20.77 -26.89 5.66
C VAL A 154 21.18 -27.01 4.17
N PHE A 155 21.08 -25.94 3.38
CA PHE A 155 21.52 -25.94 1.97
C PHE A 155 22.49 -24.78 1.66
N PRO A 156 23.74 -24.86 2.15
CA PRO A 156 24.78 -23.93 1.76
C PRO A 156 25.25 -24.24 0.33
N GLY A 157 24.69 -23.55 -0.67
CA GLY A 157 25.25 -23.50 -2.03
C GLY A 157 24.46 -24.22 -3.12
N LYS A 158 23.37 -23.60 -3.58
CA LYS A 158 22.89 -23.76 -4.95
C LYS A 158 22.71 -22.42 -5.61
#